data_AF-A0A4Q3B2L3-F1
#
_entry.id   AF-A0A4Q3B2L3-F1
#
_cell.length_a   1.000
_cell.length_b   1.000
_cell.length_c   1.000
_cell.angle_alpha   90.00
_cell.angle_beta   90.00
_cell.angle_gamma   90.00
#
_symmetry.space_group_name_H-M   'P 1'
#
loop_
_entity.id
_entity.type
_entity.pdbx_description
1 polymer ?
#
loop_
_entity_poly.entity_id
_entity_poly.type
_entity_poly.pdbx_seq_one_letter_code
_entity_poly.pdbx_strand_id
1 'polypeptide(L)' 'AKTGTLSNNCALSGYLITKKNKLLIFSVLVNNYPTSATPVRRAVEKFIKNLRDKY' A
#
# COMPACT_ATOMS: atom_id res chain seq x y z
N ALA A 1 -9.35 6.93 4.85
CA ALA A 1 -9.27 5.53 4.40
C ALA A 1 -9.81 4.62 5.50
N LYS A 2 -10.90 3.89 5.24
CA LYS A 2 -11.54 3.01 6.23
C LYS A 2 -10.73 1.72 6.31
N THR A 3 -10.13 1.42 7.46
CA THR A 3 -9.29 0.22 7.65
C THR A 3 -10.18 -0.88 8.24
N GLY A 4 -10.57 -1.87 7.43
CA GLY A 4 -11.18 -3.10 7.93
C GLY A 4 -10.09 -4.14 8.11
N THR A 5 -9.80 -4.54 9.35
CA THR A 5 -8.82 -5.58 9.65
C THR A 5 -9.57 -6.90 9.80
N LEU A 6 -9.53 -7.76 8.79
CA LEU A 6 -9.91 -9.17 8.94
C LEU A 6 -8.61 -9.91 9.27
N SER A 7 -8.55 -10.47 10.48
CA SER A 7 -7.42 -11.23 10.99
C SER A 7 -6.85 -12.18 9.92
N ASN A 8 -5.53 -12.10 9.69
CA ASN A 8 -4.70 -12.87 8.74
C ASN A 8 -4.56 -12.42 7.27
N ASN A 9 -5.36 -11.50 6.74
CA ASN A 9 -5.16 -11.03 5.35
C ASN A 9 -5.24 -9.51 5.25
N CYS A 10 -4.17 -8.86 4.77
CA CYS A 10 -4.11 -7.41 4.59
C CYS A 10 -4.14 -7.12 3.09
N ALA A 11 -5.33 -6.81 2.60
CA ALA A 11 -5.52 -6.20 1.30
C ALA A 11 -5.45 -4.67 1.45
N LEU A 12 -4.48 -4.05 0.79
CA LEU A 12 -4.31 -2.60 0.74
C LEU A 12 -4.41 -2.13 -0.71
N SER A 13 -5.57 -1.59 -1.05
CA SER A 13 -5.87 -1.02 -2.36
C SER A 13 -6.08 0.48 -2.25
N GLY A 14 -5.58 1.23 -3.24
CA GLY A 14 -5.71 2.69 -3.26
C GLY A 14 -5.20 3.30 -4.56
N TYR A 15 -5.26 4.63 -4.60
CA TYR A 15 -4.78 5.43 -5.72
C TYR A 15 -3.74 6.44 -5.23
N LEU A 16 -2.71 6.66 -6.04
CA LEU A 16 -1.63 7.61 -5.81
C LEU A 16 -1.57 8.56 -7.00
N ILE A 17 -1.50 9.86 -6.73
CA ILE A 17 -1.21 10.86 -7.76
C ILE A 17 0.29 11.14 -7.74
N THR A 18 0.96 10.86 -8.86
CA THR A 18 2.39 11.12 -9.06
C THR A 18 2.69 12.61 -9.22
N LYS A 19 3.97 13.01 -9.13
CA LYS A 19 4.35 14.43 -9.33
C LYS A 19 4.06 14.90 -10.76
N LYS A 20 4.09 14.00 -11.75
CA LYS A 20 3.71 14.28 -13.15
C LYS A 20 2.20 14.20 -13.41
N ASN A 21 1.38 14.33 -12.36
CA ASN A 21 -0.08 14.33 -12.44
C ASN A 21 -0.70 13.05 -13.03
N LYS A 22 0.03 11.92 -13.01
CA LYS A 22 -0.48 10.61 -13.41
C LYS A 22 -1.09 9.91 -12.20
N LEU A 23 -2.30 9.39 -12.37
CA LEU A 23 -2.99 8.56 -11.37
C LEU A 23 -2.50 7.11 -11.51
N LEU A 24 -1.91 6.60 -10.44
CA LEU A 24 -1.48 5.21 -10.32
C LEU A 24 -2.42 4.48 -9.37
N ILE A 25 -3.02 3.41 -9.85
CA ILE A 25 -3.86 2.52 -9.03
C ILE A 25 -2.96 1.40 -8.52
N PHE A 26 -3.00 1.15 -7.21
CA PHE A 26 -2.28 0.04 -6.60
C PHE A 26 -3.24 -0.87 -5.85
N SER A 27 -2.98 -2.17 -5.94
CA SER A 27 -3.63 -3.20 -5.14
C SER A 27 -2.55 -4.11 -4.61
N VAL A 28 -2.34 -4.06 -3.30
CA VAL A 28 -1.34 -4.89 -2.61
C VAL A 28 -2.10 -5.89 -1.77
N LEU A 29 -1.98 -7.16 -2.13
CA LEU A 29 -2.56 -8.27 -1.39
C LEU A 29 -1.43 -8.95 -0.61
N VAL A 30 -1.40 -8.77 0.70
CA VAL A 30 -0.39 -9.42 1.55
C VAL A 30 -1.06 -10.53 2.35
N ASN A 31 -0.74 -11.76 1.94
CA ASN A 31 -1.24 -12.98 2.56
C ASN A 31 -0.14 -13.59 3.44
N ASN A 32 -0.52 -14.26 4.54
CA ASN A 32 0.40 -15.04 5.39
C ASN A 32 1.56 -14.25 6.05
N TYR A 33 1.29 -13.08 6.64
CA TYR A 33 2.29 -12.34 7.41
C TYR A 33 2.08 -12.55 8.92
N PRO A 34 3.12 -12.94 9.71
CA PRO A 34 2.96 -13.45 11.08
C PRO A 34 2.69 -12.38 12.16
N THR A 35 2.53 -11.09 11.84
CA THR A 35 2.21 -10.08 12.87
C THR A 35 1.71 -8.78 12.26
N SER A 36 0.95 -7.99 13.03
CA SER A 36 0.54 -6.57 12.84
C SER A 36 0.69 -5.94 11.45
N ALA A 37 -0.36 -5.29 10.93
CA ALA A 37 -0.34 -4.60 9.63
C ALA A 37 0.69 -3.44 9.50
N THR A 38 1.41 -3.09 10.56
CA THR A 38 2.36 -1.97 10.65
C THR A 38 3.59 -2.12 9.73
N PRO A 39 4.38 -3.22 9.78
CA PRO A 39 5.48 -3.48 8.84
C PRO A 39 5.03 -3.48 7.36
N VAL A 40 3.88 -4.10 7.06
CA VAL A 40 3.33 -4.15 5.69
C VAL A 40 3.01 -2.74 5.20
N ARG A 41 2.33 -1.91 6.01
CA ARG A 41 2.04 -0.52 5.67
C ARG A 41 3.32 0.28 5.44
N ARG A 42 4.36 0.11 6.26
CA ARG A 42 5.67 0.76 6.08
C ARG A 42 6.36 0.35 4.77
N ALA A 43 6.33 -0.93 4.42
CA ALA A 43 6.91 -1.43 3.17
C ALA A 43 6.18 -0.85 1.95
N VAL A 44 4.84 -0.87 1.97
CA VAL A 44 4.03 -0.30 0.90
C VAL A 44 4.20 1.22 0.80
N GLU A 45 4.27 1.93 1.92
CA GLU A 45 4.55 3.38 1.92
C GLU A 45 5.90 3.70 1.29
N LYS A 46 6.95 2.92 1.63
CA LYS A 46 8.27 3.08 1.02
C LYS A 46 8.23 2.79 -0.49
N PHE A 47 7.51 1.76 -0.91
CA PHE A 47 7.35 1.42 -2.33
C PHE A 47 6.64 2.54 -3.10
N ILE A 48 5.51 3.03 -2.58
CA ILE A 48 4.71 4.12 -3.15
C ILE A 48 5.51 5.44 -3.19
N LYS A 49 6.28 5.77 -2.15
CA LYS A 49 7.17 6.94 -2.14
C LYS A 49 8.22 6.88 -3.25
N ASN A 50 8.87 5.72 -3.44
CA ASN A 50 9.81 5.53 -4.54
C ASN A 50 9.12 5.66 -5.90
N LEU A 51 7.92 5.09 -6.04
CA LEU A 51 7.13 5.19 -7.27
C LEU A 51 6.77 6.65 -7.58
N ARG A 52 6.33 7.42 -6.59
CA ARG A 52 6.00 8.85 -6.73
C ARG A 52 7.20 9.71 -7.10
N ASP A 53 8.40 9.36 -6.62
CA ASP A 53 9.60 10.14 -6.93
C ASP A 53 10.18 9.79 -8.31
N LYS A 54 10.07 8.50 -8.70
CA LYS A 54 10.53 8.02 -10.00
C LYS A 54 9.62 8.44 -11.17
N TYR A 55 8.31 8.62 -10.91
CA TYR A 55 7.32 9.02 -11.91
C TYR A 55 6.87 10.46 -11.75
#